data_AF-A0A067C8N4-F1
#
_entry.id   AF-A0A067C8N4-F1
#
_cell.length_a   1.000
_cell.length_b   1.000
_cell.length_c   1.000
_cell.angle_alpha   90.00
_cell.angle_beta   90.00
_cell.angle_gamma   90.00
#
_symmetry.space_group_name_H-M   'P 1'
#
loop_
_entity.id
_entity.type
_entity.pdbx_description
1 polymer ?
#
loop_
_entity_poly.entity_id
_entity_poly.type
_entity_poly.pdbx_seq_one_letter_code
_entity_poly.pdbx_strand_id
1 'polypeptide(L)' 'MTSGLAEAVVKACAAPINHFESFYPLEASIDEKARAVYQKIYGADDVIFAVKSVVGLDGCHL' A
#
# COMPACT_ATOMS: atom_id res chain seq x y z
N MET A 1 24.70 -7.28 -26.24
CA MET A 1 23.24 -7.50 -26.12
C MET A 1 22.80 -6.94 -24.78
N THR A 2 22.46 -5.66 -24.74
CA THR A 2 21.91 -5.05 -23.53
C THR A 2 20.50 -5.59 -23.35
N SER A 3 20.30 -6.23 -22.20
CA SER A 3 19.08 -6.83 -21.69
C SER A 3 17.83 -6.00 -22.05
N GLY A 4 16.84 -6.59 -22.72
CA GLY A 4 15.58 -5.90 -23.06
C GLY A 4 14.84 -5.28 -21.86
N LEU A 5 15.17 -5.72 -20.63
CA LEU A 5 14.75 -5.07 -19.40
C LEU A 5 15.25 -3.61 -19.29
N ALA A 6 16.50 -3.34 -19.65
CA ALA A 6 17.09 -2.00 -19.55
C ALA A 6 16.37 -1.00 -20.48
N GLU A 7 16.08 -1.40 -21.71
CA GLU A 7 15.34 -0.57 -22.67
C GLU A 7 13.90 -0.31 -22.22
N ALA A 8 13.24 -1.34 -21.64
CA ALA A 8 11.89 -1.21 -21.09
C ALA A 8 11.83 -0.21 -19.93
N VAL A 9 12.81 -0.25 -19.01
CA VAL A 9 12.89 0.70 -17.87
C VAL A 9 13.12 2.12 -18.36
N VAL A 10 14.07 2.34 -19.29
CA VAL A 10 14.33 3.68 -19.86
C VAL A 10 13.07 4.24 -20.52
N LYS A 11 12.35 3.41 -21.27
CA LYS A 11 11.09 3.81 -21.90
C LYS A 11 10.00 4.15 -20.87
N ALA A 12 9.88 3.40 -19.78
CA ALA A 12 8.93 3.67 -18.71
C ALA A 12 9.26 4.97 -17.97
N CYS A 13 10.54 5.26 -17.71
CA CYS A 13 10.98 6.51 -17.08
C CYS A 13 10.83 7.72 -17.99
N ALA A 14 10.85 7.56 -19.32
CA ALA A 14 10.62 8.62 -20.28
C ALA A 14 9.12 8.97 -20.47
N ALA A 15 8.20 8.21 -19.88
CA ALA A 15 6.79 8.53 -19.91
C ALA A 15 6.51 9.85 -19.16
N PRO A 16 5.64 10.73 -19.70
CA PRO A 16 5.50 12.09 -19.20
C PRO A 16 4.85 12.18 -17.80
N ILE A 17 4.22 11.11 -17.32
CA ILE A 17 3.45 11.14 -16.06
C ILE A 17 3.61 9.80 -15.33
N ASN A 18 3.98 9.88 -14.05
CA ASN A 18 3.82 8.81 -13.07
C ASN A 18 2.85 9.31 -12.00
N HIS A 19 1.66 8.73 -11.93
CA HIS A 19 0.62 9.04 -10.94
C HIS A 19 0.91 8.37 -9.59
N PHE A 20 2.12 8.59 -9.06
CA PHE A 20 2.50 8.02 -7.78
C PHE A 20 1.73 8.72 -6.66
N GLU A 21 0.95 7.93 -5.93
CA GLU A 21 0.19 8.39 -4.78
C GLU A 21 0.42 7.43 -3.60
N SER A 22 0.47 7.97 -2.39
CA SER A 22 0.48 7.15 -1.18
C SER A 22 -0.78 6.31 -1.13
N PHE A 23 -0.60 5.02 -0.87
CA PHE A 23 -1.67 4.05 -0.96
C PHE A 23 -2.79 4.23 0.09
N TYR A 24 -2.44 4.85 1.22
CA TYR A 24 -3.31 5.38 2.26
C TYR A 24 -2.73 6.68 2.83
N PRO A 25 -3.54 7.58 3.42
CA PRO A 25 -3.04 8.74 4.16
C PRO A 25 -2.35 8.33 5.47
N LEU A 26 -1.38 9.12 5.94
CA LEU A 26 -0.62 8.79 7.16
C LEU A 26 -1.43 9.02 8.43
N GLU A 27 -2.48 9.80 8.34
CA GLU A 27 -3.39 10.20 9.40
C GLU A 27 -4.54 9.20 9.56
N ALA A 28 -4.70 8.27 8.61
CA ALA A 28 -5.65 7.17 8.75
C ALA A 28 -5.31 6.34 9.99
N SER A 29 -6.35 5.74 10.58
CA SER A 29 -6.18 4.83 11.69
C SER A 29 -5.39 3.59 11.25
N ILE A 30 -4.82 2.88 12.21
CA ILE A 30 -4.04 1.67 11.92
C ILE A 30 -4.92 0.59 11.27
N ASP A 31 -6.20 0.48 11.66
CA ASP A 31 -7.13 -0.47 11.06
C ASP A 31 -7.50 -0.10 9.61
N GLU A 32 -7.66 1.19 9.29
CA GLU A 32 -7.89 1.65 7.92
C GLU A 32 -6.67 1.40 7.02
N LYS A 33 -5.46 1.66 7.52
CA LYS A 33 -4.21 1.36 6.81
C LYS A 33 -4.09 -0.14 6.53
N ALA A 34 -4.40 -0.99 7.51
CA ALA A 34 -4.40 -2.43 7.34
C ALA A 34 -5.42 -2.87 6.29
N ARG A 35 -6.68 -2.42 6.40
CA ARG A 35 -7.75 -2.75 5.43
C ARG A 35 -7.35 -2.36 4.02
N ALA A 36 -6.83 -1.16 3.82
CA ALA A 36 -6.38 -0.72 2.50
C ALA A 36 -5.40 -1.73 1.88
N VAL A 37 -4.40 -2.19 2.64
CA VAL A 37 -3.38 -3.13 2.14
C VAL A 37 -3.99 -4.48 1.82
N TYR A 38 -4.77 -5.05 2.75
CA TYR A 38 -5.40 -6.35 2.54
C TYR A 38 -6.36 -6.35 1.36
N GLN A 39 -7.13 -5.29 1.17
CA GLN A 39 -8.11 -5.24 0.08
C GLN A 39 -7.46 -4.97 -1.27
N LYS A 40 -6.63 -3.91 -1.41
CA LYS A 40 -6.16 -3.51 -2.75
C LYS A 40 -4.85 -4.18 -3.19
N ILE A 41 -4.02 -4.69 -2.26
CA ILE A 41 -2.80 -5.44 -2.62
C ILE A 41 -3.05 -6.95 -2.61
N TYR A 42 -3.67 -7.47 -1.55
CA TYR A 42 -3.89 -8.91 -1.41
C TYR A 42 -5.23 -9.39 -1.97
N GLY A 43 -6.15 -8.49 -2.35
CA GLY A 43 -7.45 -8.84 -2.90
C GLY A 43 -8.40 -9.48 -1.89
N ALA A 44 -8.20 -9.24 -0.60
CA ALA A 44 -9.10 -9.75 0.44
C ALA A 44 -10.45 -9.03 0.41
N ASP A 45 -11.54 -9.75 0.69
CA ASP A 45 -12.87 -9.13 0.81
C ASP A 45 -12.97 -8.23 2.06
N ASP A 46 -12.50 -8.71 3.22
CA ASP A 46 -12.50 -7.94 4.46
C ASP A 46 -11.38 -8.37 5.43
N VAL A 47 -11.17 -7.55 6.47
CA VAL A 47 -10.20 -7.77 7.55
C VAL A 47 -10.94 -7.85 8.89
N ILE A 48 -10.77 -8.98 9.57
CA ILE A 48 -11.34 -9.21 10.90
C ILE A 48 -10.21 -9.09 11.94
N PHE A 49 -10.40 -8.18 12.89
CA PHE A 49 -9.46 -7.96 13.98
C PHE A 49 -9.85 -8.79 15.20
N ALA A 50 -8.92 -9.59 15.72
CA ALA A 50 -9.14 -10.32 16.97
C ALA A 50 -9.16 -9.35 18.16
N VAL A 51 -9.92 -9.68 19.22
CA VAL A 51 -10.09 -8.83 20.41
C VAL A 51 -8.74 -8.45 21.05
N LYS A 52 -7.76 -9.36 21.05
CA LYS A 52 -6.40 -9.08 21.56
C LYS A 52 -5.66 -8.01 20.73
N SER A 53 -5.96 -7.90 19.44
CA SER A 53 -5.33 -6.94 18.54
C SER A 53 -5.92 -5.53 18.73
N VAL A 54 -7.21 -5.40 19.03
CA VAL A 54 -7.87 -4.08 19.20
C VAL A 54 -7.30 -3.32 20.40
N VAL A 55 -7.06 -4.02 21.52
CA VAL A 55 -6.52 -3.42 22.77
C VAL A 55 -5.11 -2.81 22.57
N GLY A 56 -4.35 -3.27 21.57
CA GLY A 56 -3.05 -2.69 21.23
C GLY A 56 -3.10 -1.52 20.25
N LEU A 57 -4.22 -1.33 19.55
CA LEU A 57 -4.39 -0.26 18.56
C LEU A 57 -4.88 1.04 19.19
N ASP A 58 -5.68 0.96 20.25
CA ASP A 58 -6.23 2.13 20.97
C ASP A 58 -5.15 2.99 21.66
N GLY A 59 -3.96 2.43 21.91
CA GLY A 59 -2.83 3.11 22.55
C GLY A 59 -1.78 3.69 21.61
N CYS A 60 -1.88 3.45 20.30
CA CYS A 60 -0.92 3.93 19.31
C CYS A 60 -1.43 5.21 18.63
N HIS A 61 -1.40 6.33 19.37
CA HIS A 61 -1.40 7.66 18.76
C HIS A 61 0.02 7.95 18.25
N LEU A 62 0.19 7.98 16.93
CA LEU A 62 1.39 8.51 16.25
C LEU A 62 1.27 10.03 16.15
#